data_AF-A0A061DSU0-F1
#
_entry.id   AF-A0A061DSU0-F1
#
_cell.length_a   1.000
_cell.length_b   1.000
_cell.length_c   1.000
_cell.angle_alpha   90.00
_cell.angle_beta   90.00
_cell.angle_gamma   90.00
#
_symmetry.space_group_name_H-M   'P 1'
#
loop_
_entity.id
_entity.type
_entity.pdbx_description
1 polymer ?
#
loop_
_entity_poly.entity_id
_entity_poly.type
_entity_poly.pdbx_seq_one_letter_code
_entity_poly.pdbx_strand_id
1 'polypeptide(L)'
;MLEKMEILDVEIVIEEFEAMTKDAGSVQRETLKKILEENACAEYLQNLGLNGRTDPESFKACVPLVTHKDLEPYIQRITDGDSSPILTGKPITTISLSSGTTQGKPKFVPFNDELMETTLQIYRTSYAFRNREFPVGKGKALQFIYSSKQSKTKGGLFAGTATTNVFRNSQFKNAMQAIQSQCCSPDEVIFGPDFHQSLYCHLLCGLIFREEIQLVSSTFAHSIVLAFRTFEQVWEELCADIREGILSSRITFPSVRSAMAKLLKPNPELADLIHKKCTALSNWYGLIPELFPNVKYIYGIMTGSMEPYLKKLRHYAGDLPLLSADYGSSEGWIGANINPNLPPESASYAVLPNIGYFEFIPLNENVEEHVQDKVNASFLSAEPKPVGLTEVKVGEEYEIIMTSFAGRFVQV
;
A
#
# COMPACT_ATOMS: atom_id res chain seq x y z
N MET A 1 -30.81 -12.29 -5.18
CA MET A 1 -30.93 -11.37 -4.03
C MET A 1 -29.78 -10.39 -4.13
N LEU A 2 -30.06 -9.11 -4.38
CA LEU A 2 -29.06 -8.06 -4.29
C LEU A 2 -28.78 -7.86 -2.80
N GLU A 3 -27.63 -8.33 -2.32
CA GLU A 3 -27.13 -7.92 -1.01
C GLU A 3 -27.07 -6.39 -1.01
N LYS A 4 -27.83 -5.76 -0.12
CA LYS A 4 -27.61 -4.35 0.22
C LYS A 4 -26.20 -4.30 0.85
N MET A 5 -25.19 -4.04 0.02
CA MET A 5 -23.84 -3.78 0.49
C MET A 5 -23.85 -2.46 1.25
N GLU A 6 -23.48 -2.53 2.53
CA GLU A 6 -23.38 -1.38 3.41
C GLU A 6 -22.21 -0.50 2.99
N ILE A 7 -22.48 0.78 2.78
CA ILE A 7 -21.45 1.81 2.65
C ILE A 7 -20.75 1.89 4.00
N LEU A 8 -19.42 2.03 4.01
CA LEU A 8 -18.66 2.15 5.24
C LEU A 8 -19.16 3.36 6.05
N ASP A 9 -19.57 3.14 7.30
CA ASP A 9 -19.86 4.22 8.23
C ASP A 9 -18.54 4.80 8.75
N VAL A 10 -18.20 6.00 8.26
CA VAL A 10 -16.90 6.62 8.55
C VAL A 10 -16.77 7.04 10.00
N GLU A 11 -17.87 7.39 10.68
CA GLU A 11 -17.81 7.82 12.08
C GLU A 11 -17.55 6.63 13.00
N ILE A 12 -18.18 5.48 12.74
CA ILE A 12 -17.91 4.24 13.48
C ILE A 12 -16.43 3.84 13.36
N VAL A 13 -15.87 3.88 12.15
CA VAL A 13 -14.45 3.51 11.94
C VAL A 13 -13.51 4.47 12.67
N ILE A 14 -13.82 5.76 12.69
CA ILE A 14 -13.04 6.74 13.46
C ILE A 14 -13.17 6.48 14.95
N GLU A 15 -14.38 6.25 15.46
CA GLU A 15 -14.62 5.93 16.88
C GLU A 15 -13.88 4.66 17.33
N GLU A 16 -13.88 3.60 16.50
CA GLU A 16 -13.12 2.38 16.74
C GLU A 16 -11.61 2.64 16.78
N PHE A 17 -11.10 3.44 15.84
CA PHE A 17 -9.68 3.82 15.81
C PHE A 17 -9.28 4.65 17.04
N GLU A 18 -10.08 5.65 17.42
CA GLU A 18 -9.87 6.48 18.61
C GLU A 18 -9.95 5.65 19.90
N ALA A 19 -10.89 4.71 20.00
CA ALA A 19 -11.00 3.81 21.14
C ALA A 19 -9.77 2.90 21.26
N MET A 20 -9.32 2.33 20.14
CA MET A 20 -8.14 1.47 20.07
C MET A 20 -6.85 2.22 20.44
N THR A 21 -6.71 3.47 20.01
CA THR A 21 -5.47 4.25 20.23
C THR A 21 -5.37 4.87 21.62
N LYS A 22 -6.48 5.02 22.36
CA LYS A 22 -6.48 5.48 23.77
C LYS A 22 -5.65 4.60 24.71
N ASP A 23 -5.63 3.29 24.49
CA ASP A 23 -4.79 2.34 25.22
C ASP A 23 -4.04 1.42 24.25
N ALA A 24 -3.25 2.04 23.37
CA ALA A 24 -2.43 1.33 22.40
C ALA A 24 -1.50 0.30 23.06
N GLY A 25 -1.05 0.55 24.30
CA GLY A 25 -0.21 -0.37 25.06
C GLY A 25 -0.94 -1.67 25.39
N SER A 26 -2.19 -1.61 25.86
CA SER A 26 -3.00 -2.81 26.09
C SER A 26 -3.35 -3.53 24.78
N VAL A 27 -3.67 -2.79 23.72
CA VAL A 27 -3.95 -3.39 22.40
C VAL A 27 -2.72 -4.12 21.86
N GLN A 28 -1.51 -3.56 22.01
CA GLN A 28 -0.27 -4.23 21.60
C GLN A 28 -0.01 -5.53 22.36
N ARG A 29 -0.27 -5.57 23.67
CA ARG A 29 -0.13 -6.81 24.46
C ARG A 29 -1.11 -7.88 24.00
N GLU A 30 -2.38 -7.53 23.78
CA GLU A 30 -3.37 -8.49 23.28
C GLU A 30 -3.06 -8.95 21.86
N THR A 31 -2.57 -8.04 21.01
CA THR A 31 -2.17 -8.35 19.63
C THR A 31 -0.98 -9.32 19.60
N LEU A 32 0.05 -9.08 20.42
CA LEU A 32 1.17 -10.00 20.55
C LEU A 32 0.69 -11.37 21.02
N LYS A 33 -0.14 -11.41 22.07
CA LYS A 33 -0.72 -12.65 22.57
C LYS A 33 -1.45 -13.41 21.46
N LYS A 34 -2.32 -12.74 20.70
CA LYS A 34 -3.02 -13.33 19.56
C LYS A 34 -2.05 -13.89 18.51
N ILE A 35 -1.02 -13.13 18.12
CA ILE A 35 -0.01 -13.58 17.16
C ILE A 35 0.71 -14.85 17.66
N LEU A 36 1.07 -14.90 18.95
CA LEU A 36 1.78 -16.03 19.53
C LEU A 36 0.87 -17.27 19.68
N GLU A 37 -0.40 -17.08 20.04
CA GLU A 37 -1.39 -18.17 20.12
C GLU A 37 -1.66 -18.78 18.75
N GLU A 38 -1.87 -17.94 17.72
CA GLU A 38 -2.15 -18.42 16.37
C GLU A 38 -0.94 -19.10 15.71
N ASN A 39 0.26 -18.71 16.09
CA ASN A 39 1.51 -19.25 15.56
C ASN A 39 2.18 -20.25 16.51
N ALA A 40 1.52 -20.68 17.59
CA ALA A 40 2.10 -21.58 18.59
C ALA A 40 2.55 -22.95 18.01
N CYS A 41 1.92 -23.38 16.91
CA CYS A 41 2.29 -24.61 16.20
C CYS A 41 3.41 -24.42 15.17
N ALA A 42 3.86 -23.18 14.94
CA ALA A 42 4.89 -22.89 13.95
C ALA A 42 6.26 -23.41 14.42
N GLU A 43 6.95 -24.15 13.54
CA GLU A 43 8.28 -24.71 13.79
C GLU A 43 9.26 -23.66 14.32
N TYR A 44 9.24 -22.45 13.75
CA TYR A 44 10.10 -21.35 14.18
C TYR A 44 9.89 -21.01 15.67
N LEU A 45 8.65 -20.80 16.11
CA LEU A 45 8.37 -20.47 17.51
C LEU A 45 8.63 -21.65 18.46
N GLN A 46 8.36 -22.88 18.02
CA GLN A 46 8.65 -24.08 18.81
C GLN A 46 10.13 -24.23 19.11
N ASN A 47 11.00 -23.84 18.17
CA ASN A 47 12.45 -23.91 18.32
C ASN A 47 13.03 -22.83 19.25
N LEU A 48 12.27 -21.78 19.58
CA LEU A 48 12.72 -20.65 20.39
C LEU A 48 12.42 -20.80 21.90
N GLY A 49 11.80 -21.90 22.32
CA GLY A 49 11.58 -22.18 23.75
C GLY A 49 10.54 -21.28 24.42
N LEU A 50 9.65 -20.65 23.63
CA LEU A 50 8.48 -19.92 24.15
C LEU A 50 7.57 -20.82 24.98
N ASN A 51 7.45 -22.11 24.62
CA ASN A 51 6.68 -23.12 25.35
C ASN A 51 5.23 -22.69 25.65
N GLY A 52 4.58 -22.01 24.70
CA GLY A 52 3.20 -21.54 24.83
C GLY A 52 3.02 -20.27 25.67
N ARG A 53 4.12 -19.64 26.14
CA ARG A 53 4.06 -18.32 26.78
C ARG A 53 3.73 -17.24 25.76
N THR A 54 2.93 -16.26 26.18
CA THR A 54 2.38 -15.22 25.30
C THR A 54 2.59 -13.80 25.86
N ASP A 55 3.29 -13.69 27.00
CA ASP A 55 3.63 -12.41 27.61
C ASP A 55 4.82 -11.72 26.89
N PRO A 56 4.81 -10.37 26.80
CA PRO A 56 5.89 -9.62 26.17
C PRO A 56 7.28 -9.90 26.75
N GLU A 57 7.39 -10.11 28.06
CA GLU A 57 8.66 -10.37 28.73
C GLU A 57 9.29 -11.68 28.26
N SER A 58 8.52 -12.77 28.23
CA SER A 58 8.97 -14.05 27.70
C SER A 58 9.23 -14.00 26.20
N PHE A 59 8.42 -13.24 25.44
CA PHE A 59 8.66 -13.02 24.02
C PHE A 59 10.02 -12.37 23.77
N LYS A 60 10.29 -11.22 24.41
CA LYS A 60 11.57 -10.50 24.27
C LYS A 60 12.78 -11.31 24.75
N ALA A 61 12.60 -12.20 25.73
CA ALA A 61 13.66 -13.05 26.25
C ALA A 61 13.98 -14.26 25.34
N CYS A 62 13.02 -14.73 24.53
CA CYS A 62 13.14 -15.96 23.77
C CYS A 62 13.23 -15.74 22.25
N VAL A 63 12.62 -14.68 21.73
CA VAL A 63 12.56 -14.41 20.29
C VAL A 63 13.64 -13.40 19.93
N PRO A 64 14.68 -13.81 19.17
CA PRO A 64 15.76 -12.90 18.79
C PRO A 64 15.29 -11.90 17.74
N LEU A 65 15.95 -10.73 17.73
CA LEU A 65 15.87 -9.82 16.60
C LEU A 65 16.54 -10.48 15.40
N VAL A 66 15.77 -10.64 14.32
CA VAL A 66 16.23 -11.27 13.08
C VAL A 66 16.03 -10.34 11.90
N THR A 67 16.81 -10.59 10.86
CA THR A 67 16.67 -9.99 9.54
C THR A 67 16.02 -10.98 8.57
N HIS A 68 15.64 -10.50 7.38
CA HIS A 68 15.11 -11.37 6.33
C HIS A 68 16.06 -12.53 5.99
N LYS A 69 17.38 -12.32 6.06
CA LYS A 69 18.39 -13.34 5.77
C LYS A 69 18.30 -14.54 6.71
N ASP A 70 17.96 -14.30 7.98
CA ASP A 70 17.87 -15.34 9.00
C ASP A 70 16.62 -16.20 8.81
N LEU A 71 15.56 -15.64 8.21
CA LEU A 71 14.34 -16.36 7.86
C LEU A 71 14.38 -17.04 6.48
N GLU A 72 15.35 -16.70 5.63
CA GLU A 72 15.45 -17.23 4.26
C GLU A 72 15.38 -18.78 4.17
N PRO A 73 16.02 -19.56 5.06
CA PRO A 73 15.91 -21.03 5.00
C PRO A 73 14.48 -21.54 5.20
N TYR A 74 13.71 -20.90 6.07
CA TYR A 74 12.30 -21.23 6.32
C TYR A 74 11.42 -20.82 5.15
N ILE A 75 11.64 -19.61 4.63
CA ILE A 75 10.91 -19.08 3.47
C ILE A 75 11.17 -19.96 2.24
N GLN A 76 12.41 -20.39 2.02
CA GLN A 76 12.76 -21.26 0.90
C GLN A 76 11.98 -22.58 0.96
N ARG A 77 11.88 -23.22 2.14
CA ARG A 77 11.08 -24.45 2.32
C ARG A 77 9.61 -24.24 1.94
N ILE A 78 9.00 -23.15 2.41
CA ILE A 78 7.62 -22.78 2.03
C ILE A 78 7.51 -22.65 0.51
N THR A 79 8.44 -21.91 -0.12
CA THR A 79 8.41 -21.68 -1.56
C THR A 79 8.73 -22.93 -2.38
N ASP A 80 9.38 -23.93 -1.79
CA ASP A 80 9.67 -25.25 -2.37
C ASP A 80 8.50 -26.23 -2.25
N GLY A 81 7.47 -25.90 -1.46
CA GLY A 81 6.23 -26.65 -1.34
C GLY A 81 6.03 -27.34 0.01
N ASP A 82 6.84 -27.03 1.02
CA ASP A 82 6.60 -27.48 2.38
C ASP A 82 5.38 -26.75 2.97
N SER A 83 4.31 -27.49 3.21
CA SER A 83 3.04 -26.99 3.75
C SER A 83 2.90 -27.17 5.26
N SER A 84 3.94 -27.64 5.94
CA SER A 84 3.97 -27.67 7.41
C SER A 84 3.91 -26.24 7.98
N PRO A 85 3.42 -26.04 9.22
CA PRO A 85 3.42 -24.73 9.86
C PRO A 85 4.86 -24.34 10.21
N ILE A 86 5.56 -23.68 9.28
CA ILE A 86 6.97 -23.31 9.47
C ILE A 86 7.09 -21.99 10.23
N LEU A 87 6.57 -20.91 9.64
CA LEU A 87 6.62 -19.56 10.20
C LEU A 87 5.30 -19.16 10.88
N THR A 88 4.18 -19.66 10.36
CA THR A 88 2.85 -19.34 10.84
C THR A 88 1.97 -20.60 10.89
N GLY A 89 0.98 -20.59 11.79
CA GLY A 89 -0.05 -21.63 11.85
C GLY A 89 -1.11 -21.52 10.73
N LYS A 90 -1.12 -20.41 9.97
CA LYS A 90 -2.07 -20.18 8.87
C LYS A 90 -1.45 -20.53 7.51
N PRO A 91 -2.25 -20.97 6.53
CA PRO A 91 -1.75 -21.21 5.18
C PRO A 91 -1.20 -19.95 4.52
N ILE A 92 0.01 -20.04 3.96
CA ILE A 92 0.57 -19.03 3.05
C ILE A 92 -0.04 -19.24 1.67
N THR A 93 -0.72 -18.22 1.14
CA THR A 93 -1.47 -18.32 -0.12
C THR A 93 -0.69 -17.79 -1.30
N THR A 94 0.17 -16.79 -1.08
CA THR A 94 1.02 -16.17 -2.11
C THR A 94 2.34 -15.70 -1.51
N ILE A 95 3.29 -15.36 -2.38
CA ILE A 95 4.57 -14.75 -2.02
C ILE A 95 4.63 -13.33 -2.57
N SER A 96 4.91 -12.37 -1.70
CA SER A 96 5.20 -10.99 -2.05
C SER A 96 6.70 -10.83 -2.35
N LEU A 97 7.02 -10.27 -3.51
CA LEU A 97 8.37 -9.88 -3.91
C LEU A 97 8.62 -8.46 -3.41
N SER A 98 9.52 -8.30 -2.43
CA SER A 98 9.92 -6.98 -1.94
C SER A 98 10.82 -6.26 -2.95
N SER A 99 10.72 -4.93 -2.99
CA SER A 99 11.66 -4.06 -3.71
C SER A 99 13.04 -4.03 -3.06
N GLY A 100 13.13 -4.35 -1.76
CA GLY A 100 14.40 -4.59 -1.08
C GLY A 100 15.08 -5.84 -1.62
N THR A 101 16.37 -5.75 -1.92
CA THR A 101 17.15 -6.90 -2.38
C THR A 101 18.09 -7.40 -1.28
N THR A 102 18.20 -8.71 -1.13
CA THR A 102 19.25 -9.35 -0.35
C THR A 102 20.21 -9.98 -1.35
N GLN A 103 21.46 -9.52 -1.40
CA GLN A 103 22.47 -10.00 -2.37
C GLN A 103 22.02 -9.91 -3.85
N GLY A 104 21.24 -8.89 -4.20
CA GLY A 104 20.75 -8.67 -5.56
C GLY A 104 19.55 -9.52 -5.98
N LYS A 105 18.96 -10.32 -5.07
CA LYS A 105 17.69 -11.04 -5.31
C LYS A 105 16.53 -10.37 -4.55
N PRO A 106 15.32 -10.29 -5.14
CA PRO A 106 14.13 -9.82 -4.43
C PRO A 106 13.86 -10.68 -3.19
N LYS A 107 13.58 -10.05 -2.04
CA LYS A 107 13.18 -10.78 -0.84
C LYS A 107 11.81 -11.43 -1.06
N PHE A 108 11.69 -12.71 -0.76
CA PHE A 108 10.41 -13.41 -0.76
C PHE A 108 9.75 -13.22 0.60
N VAL A 109 8.51 -12.75 0.59
CA VAL A 109 7.75 -12.42 1.80
C VAL A 109 6.44 -13.21 1.78
N PRO A 110 6.22 -14.14 2.74
CA PRO A 110 4.98 -14.88 2.83
C PRO A 110 3.76 -13.95 2.97
N PHE A 111 2.69 -14.23 2.23
CA PHE A 111 1.44 -13.47 2.28
C PHE A 111 0.26 -14.42 2.48
N ASN A 112 -0.64 -14.07 3.40
CA ASN A 112 -1.83 -14.83 3.75
C ASN A 112 -3.06 -13.91 3.86
N ASP A 113 -4.23 -14.49 4.13
CA ASP A 113 -5.49 -13.76 4.21
C ASP A 113 -5.54 -12.78 5.40
N GLU A 114 -4.76 -13.02 6.45
CA GLU A 114 -4.70 -12.13 7.62
C GLU A 114 -3.91 -10.84 7.32
N LEU A 115 -2.83 -10.94 6.55
CA LEU A 115 -2.16 -9.75 6.00
C LEU A 115 -3.08 -8.97 5.05
N MET A 116 -3.96 -9.65 4.32
CA MET A 116 -4.96 -8.98 3.50
C MET A 116 -5.99 -8.23 4.38
N GLU A 117 -6.49 -8.86 5.44
CA GLU A 117 -7.47 -8.24 6.34
C GLU A 117 -6.92 -6.98 7.04
N THR A 118 -5.71 -7.08 7.58
CA THR A 118 -5.01 -5.95 8.21
C THR A 118 -4.71 -4.81 7.21
N THR A 119 -4.33 -5.16 5.97
CA THR A 119 -4.21 -4.18 4.86
C THR A 119 -5.53 -3.43 4.64
N LEU A 120 -6.64 -4.15 4.56
CA LEU A 120 -7.96 -3.55 4.33
C LEU A 120 -8.42 -2.69 5.51
N GLN A 121 -8.06 -3.04 6.74
CA GLN A 121 -8.34 -2.22 7.91
C GLN A 121 -7.65 -0.85 7.82
N ILE A 122 -6.38 -0.80 7.40
CA ILE A 122 -5.67 0.47 7.17
C ILE A 122 -6.36 1.30 6.10
N TYR A 123 -6.71 0.69 4.96
CA TYR A 123 -7.41 1.41 3.89
C TYR A 123 -8.75 1.99 4.34
N ARG A 124 -9.52 1.25 5.15
CA ARG A 124 -10.79 1.74 5.73
C ARG A 124 -10.55 2.89 6.70
N THR A 125 -9.56 2.76 7.59
CA THR A 125 -9.22 3.78 8.58
C THR A 125 -8.79 5.08 7.89
N SER A 126 -7.81 5.00 6.99
CA SER A 126 -7.32 6.12 6.20
C SER A 126 -8.43 6.78 5.38
N TYR A 127 -9.27 5.97 4.74
CA TYR A 127 -10.43 6.46 4.01
C TYR A 127 -11.41 7.22 4.92
N ALA A 128 -11.71 6.73 6.13
CA ALA A 128 -12.66 7.38 7.02
C ALA A 128 -12.23 8.81 7.39
N PHE A 129 -10.98 8.99 7.84
CA PHE A 129 -10.42 10.32 8.15
C PHE A 129 -10.41 11.23 6.91
N ARG A 130 -9.99 10.69 5.77
CA ARG A 130 -9.88 11.45 4.53
C ARG A 130 -11.23 11.82 3.94
N ASN A 131 -12.23 10.95 4.05
CA ASN A 131 -13.59 11.22 3.57
C ASN A 131 -14.33 12.20 4.48
N ARG A 132 -13.99 12.27 5.77
CA ARG A 132 -14.50 13.30 6.68
C ARG A 132 -14.08 14.71 6.22
N GLU A 133 -12.81 14.88 5.84
CA GLU A 133 -12.26 16.18 5.41
C GLU A 133 -12.56 16.48 3.92
N PHE A 134 -12.48 15.47 3.05
CA PHE A 134 -12.71 15.58 1.62
C PHE A 134 -13.77 14.57 1.16
N PRO A 135 -15.07 14.84 1.39
CA PRO A 135 -16.13 13.91 1.06
C PRO A 135 -16.15 13.53 -0.42
N VAL A 136 -16.07 12.23 -0.68
CA VAL A 136 -16.36 11.65 -2.00
C VAL A 136 -17.78 11.08 -2.00
N GLY A 137 -18.41 11.12 -3.16
CA GLY A 137 -19.79 10.68 -3.36
C GLY A 137 -19.85 9.40 -4.17
N LYS A 138 -20.93 9.23 -4.93
CA LYS A 138 -21.05 8.13 -5.89
C LYS A 138 -20.30 8.52 -7.17
N GLY A 139 -19.02 8.15 -7.22
CA GLY A 139 -18.16 8.36 -8.37
C GLY A 139 -17.15 7.24 -8.55
N LYS A 140 -16.16 7.48 -9.40
CA LYS A 140 -15.05 6.58 -9.72
C LYS A 140 -13.72 7.21 -9.36
N ALA A 141 -12.72 6.36 -9.25
CA ALA A 141 -11.33 6.74 -9.09
C ALA A 141 -10.57 6.49 -10.40
N LEU A 142 -9.81 7.50 -10.86
CA LEU A 142 -8.78 7.28 -11.87
C LEU A 142 -7.54 6.76 -11.17
N GLN A 143 -7.38 5.43 -11.15
CA GLN A 143 -6.27 4.77 -10.47
C GLN A 143 -5.26 4.26 -11.48
N PHE A 144 -4.02 4.78 -11.42
CA PHE A 144 -2.89 4.25 -12.17
C PHE A 144 -2.26 3.11 -11.37
N ILE A 145 -2.96 1.98 -11.33
CA ILE A 145 -2.54 0.75 -10.63
C ILE A 145 -2.18 -0.32 -11.65
N TYR A 146 -1.08 -1.03 -11.38
CA TYR A 146 -0.52 -2.00 -12.30
C TYR A 146 -0.21 -3.29 -11.56
N SER A 147 -0.63 -4.42 -12.11
CA SER A 147 -0.16 -5.72 -11.64
C SER A 147 1.10 -6.12 -12.38
N SER A 148 2.14 -6.44 -11.62
CA SER A 148 3.30 -7.16 -12.15
C SER A 148 2.90 -8.55 -12.65
N LYS A 149 3.70 -9.10 -13.58
CA LYS A 149 3.60 -10.51 -13.97
C LYS A 149 3.87 -11.39 -12.75
N GLN A 150 2.95 -12.30 -12.44
CA GLN A 150 3.18 -13.30 -11.41
C GLN A 150 4.01 -14.47 -11.97
N SER A 151 4.91 -14.99 -11.16
CA SER A 151 5.58 -16.27 -11.38
C SER A 151 5.02 -17.32 -10.43
N LYS A 152 5.35 -18.60 -10.67
CA LYS A 152 5.08 -19.66 -9.70
C LYS A 152 6.38 -20.05 -9.03
N THR A 153 6.35 -20.23 -7.71
CA THR A 153 7.45 -20.86 -6.97
C THR A 153 7.52 -22.35 -7.33
N LYS A 154 8.59 -23.03 -6.90
CA LYS A 154 8.77 -24.48 -7.10
C LYS A 154 7.65 -25.30 -6.45
N GLY A 155 7.18 -24.86 -5.28
CA GLY A 155 6.03 -25.41 -4.56
C GLY A 155 4.67 -25.03 -5.13
N GLY A 156 4.63 -24.23 -6.21
CA GLY A 156 3.39 -23.87 -6.91
C GLY A 156 2.66 -22.63 -6.40
N LEU A 157 3.19 -21.94 -5.38
CA LEU A 157 2.63 -20.67 -4.90
C LEU A 157 2.82 -19.58 -5.96
N PHE A 158 1.85 -18.67 -6.08
CA PHE A 158 2.03 -17.49 -6.93
C PHE A 158 2.93 -16.47 -6.21
N ALA A 159 3.90 -15.93 -6.95
CA ALA A 159 4.80 -14.89 -6.49
C ALA A 159 4.64 -13.62 -7.35
N GLY A 160 4.46 -12.47 -6.70
CA GLY A 160 4.29 -11.18 -7.36
C GLY A 160 4.58 -10.05 -6.37
N THR A 161 4.53 -8.79 -6.81
CA THR A 161 4.66 -7.65 -5.87
C THR A 161 3.53 -7.66 -4.83
N ALA A 162 3.76 -7.07 -3.65
CA ALA A 162 2.74 -7.01 -2.59
C ALA A 162 1.43 -6.35 -3.09
N THR A 163 1.54 -5.26 -3.85
CA THR A 163 0.40 -4.60 -4.49
C THR A 163 -0.32 -5.50 -5.49
N THR A 164 0.40 -6.33 -6.25
CA THR A 164 -0.23 -7.33 -7.14
C THR A 164 -1.05 -8.35 -6.36
N ASN A 165 -0.52 -8.85 -5.23
CA ASN A 165 -1.23 -9.80 -4.38
C ASN A 165 -2.50 -9.17 -3.80
N VAL A 166 -2.43 -7.91 -3.36
CA VAL A 166 -3.60 -7.14 -2.89
C VAL A 166 -4.62 -6.93 -4.01
N PHE A 167 -4.22 -6.40 -5.17
CA PHE A 167 -5.15 -6.05 -6.25
C PHE A 167 -5.86 -7.27 -6.85
N ARG A 168 -5.19 -8.43 -6.88
CA ARG A 168 -5.77 -9.69 -7.38
C ARG A 168 -6.65 -10.41 -6.36
N ASN A 169 -6.59 -10.04 -5.08
CA ASN A 169 -7.42 -10.63 -4.06
C ASN A 169 -8.88 -10.18 -4.25
N SER A 170 -9.83 -11.12 -4.18
CA SER A 170 -11.25 -10.83 -4.39
C SER A 170 -11.82 -9.83 -3.37
N GLN A 171 -11.27 -9.80 -2.15
CA GLN A 171 -11.70 -8.88 -1.10
C GLN A 171 -11.38 -7.41 -1.44
N PHE A 172 -10.33 -7.15 -2.24
CA PHE A 172 -9.93 -5.80 -2.61
C PHE A 172 -11.03 -5.06 -3.37
N LYS A 173 -11.67 -5.72 -4.34
CA LYS A 173 -12.71 -5.10 -5.16
C LYS A 173 -13.92 -4.69 -4.32
N ASN A 174 -14.35 -5.57 -3.41
CA ASN A 174 -15.44 -5.29 -2.49
C ASN A 174 -15.07 -4.15 -1.53
N ALA A 175 -13.84 -4.12 -1.02
CA ALA A 175 -13.36 -3.04 -0.17
C ALA A 175 -13.34 -1.69 -0.89
N MET A 176 -12.79 -1.63 -2.11
CA MET A 176 -12.77 -0.40 -2.93
C MET A 176 -14.19 0.10 -3.26
N GLN A 177 -15.15 -0.81 -3.40
CA GLN A 177 -16.56 -0.44 -3.53
C GLN A 177 -17.13 0.16 -2.25
N ALA A 178 -16.85 -0.45 -1.09
CA ALA A 178 -17.32 0.03 0.22
C ALA A 178 -16.76 1.42 0.58
N ILE A 179 -15.54 1.72 0.17
CA ILE A 179 -14.89 3.03 0.36
C ILE A 179 -15.01 3.97 -0.85
N GLN A 180 -15.99 3.74 -1.72
CA GLN A 180 -16.31 4.61 -2.87
C GLN A 180 -15.11 4.99 -3.77
N SER A 181 -14.11 4.10 -3.85
CA SER A 181 -12.85 4.30 -4.56
C SER A 181 -12.69 3.32 -5.73
N GLN A 182 -13.79 3.01 -6.40
CA GLN A 182 -13.84 2.04 -7.49
C GLN A 182 -13.04 2.53 -8.69
N CYS A 183 -12.08 1.73 -9.17
CA CYS A 183 -11.29 2.09 -10.34
C CYS A 183 -12.17 2.23 -11.59
N CYS A 184 -11.94 3.29 -12.38
CA CYS A 184 -12.65 3.48 -13.65
C CYS A 184 -12.18 2.53 -14.75
N SER A 185 -11.01 1.92 -14.59
CA SER A 185 -10.40 1.03 -15.58
C SER A 185 -10.81 -0.43 -15.35
N PRO A 186 -11.09 -1.20 -16.43
CA PRO A 186 -11.36 -2.62 -16.34
C PRO A 186 -10.19 -3.43 -15.74
N ASP A 187 -10.52 -4.61 -15.19
CA ASP A 187 -9.55 -5.56 -14.66
C ASP A 187 -8.53 -5.95 -15.75
N GLU A 188 -8.94 -6.10 -17.02
CA GLU A 188 -8.04 -6.41 -18.12
C GLU A 188 -7.00 -5.31 -18.39
N VAL A 189 -7.29 -4.06 -18.03
CA VAL A 189 -6.33 -2.95 -18.12
C VAL A 189 -5.38 -2.98 -16.92
N ILE A 190 -5.90 -3.14 -15.70
CA ILE A 190 -5.11 -3.19 -14.45
C ILE A 190 -4.12 -4.37 -14.47
N PHE A 191 -4.60 -5.52 -14.97
CA PHE A 191 -3.85 -6.77 -15.10
C PHE A 191 -3.25 -6.95 -16.50
N GLY A 192 -3.17 -5.86 -17.28
CA GLY A 192 -2.62 -5.85 -18.62
C GLY A 192 -1.13 -6.25 -18.62
N PRO A 193 -0.67 -7.00 -19.62
CA PRO A 193 0.70 -7.52 -19.66
C PRO A 193 1.75 -6.48 -20.08
N ASP A 194 1.34 -5.35 -20.64
CA ASP A 194 2.22 -4.25 -21.06
C ASP A 194 1.87 -2.96 -20.35
N PHE A 195 2.88 -2.34 -19.74
CA PHE A 195 2.72 -1.13 -18.95
C PHE A 195 2.23 0.06 -19.79
N HIS A 196 2.81 0.27 -20.98
CA HIS A 196 2.50 1.43 -21.82
C HIS A 196 1.08 1.37 -22.38
N GLN A 197 0.64 0.18 -22.81
CA GLN A 197 -0.72 -0.05 -23.25
C GLN A 197 -1.73 0.12 -22.11
N SER A 198 -1.40 -0.40 -20.93
CA SER A 198 -2.26 -0.26 -19.74
C SER A 198 -2.37 1.20 -19.32
N LEU A 199 -1.25 1.94 -19.31
CA LEU A 199 -1.22 3.37 -19.01
C LEU A 199 -2.09 4.18 -20.00
N TYR A 200 -1.94 3.92 -21.30
CA TYR A 200 -2.77 4.56 -22.33
C TYR A 200 -4.26 4.29 -22.08
N CYS A 201 -4.62 3.03 -21.79
CA CYS A 201 -5.99 2.65 -21.50
C CYS A 201 -6.51 3.24 -20.17
N HIS A 202 -5.68 3.41 -19.13
CA HIS A 202 -6.06 4.12 -17.91
C HIS A 202 -6.43 5.57 -18.20
N LEU A 203 -5.59 6.29 -18.96
CA LEU A 203 -5.88 7.66 -19.39
C LEU A 203 -7.18 7.73 -20.19
N LEU A 204 -7.37 6.82 -21.16
CA LEU A 204 -8.59 6.75 -21.96
C LEU A 204 -9.84 6.49 -21.12
N CYS A 205 -9.77 5.55 -20.16
CA CYS A 205 -10.86 5.30 -19.20
C CYS A 205 -11.18 6.55 -18.38
N GLY A 206 -10.14 7.25 -17.89
CA GLY A 206 -10.30 8.49 -17.15
C GLY A 206 -11.08 9.53 -17.95
N LEU A 207 -10.70 9.76 -19.21
CA LEU A 207 -11.37 10.71 -20.10
C LEU A 207 -12.83 10.33 -20.38
N ILE A 208 -13.10 9.05 -20.66
CA ILE A 208 -14.47 8.53 -20.90
C ILE A 208 -15.37 8.80 -19.68
N PHE A 209 -14.82 8.60 -18.48
CA PHE A 209 -15.55 8.74 -17.22
C PHE A 209 -15.30 10.09 -16.52
N ARG A 210 -14.85 11.13 -17.24
CA ARG A 210 -14.32 12.36 -16.61
C ARG A 210 -15.25 13.05 -15.61
N GLU A 211 -16.56 12.98 -15.85
CA GLU A 211 -17.58 13.57 -14.96
C GLU A 211 -17.80 12.72 -13.70
N GLU A 212 -17.48 11.43 -13.74
CA GLU A 212 -17.61 10.52 -12.60
C GLU A 212 -16.33 10.49 -11.74
N ILE A 213 -15.19 10.98 -12.25
CA ILE A 213 -13.92 10.93 -11.51
C ILE A 213 -13.96 11.88 -10.30
N GLN A 214 -13.82 11.30 -9.11
CA GLN A 214 -13.78 12.05 -7.84
C GLN A 214 -12.41 12.03 -7.17
N LEU A 215 -11.54 11.10 -7.54
CA LEU A 215 -10.16 11.09 -7.06
C LEU A 215 -9.23 10.53 -8.13
N VAL A 216 -8.00 11.03 -8.15
CA VAL A 216 -6.91 10.49 -8.96
C VAL A 216 -5.89 9.86 -8.03
N SER A 217 -5.48 8.63 -8.28
CA SER A 217 -4.53 7.95 -7.41
C SER A 217 -3.57 7.00 -8.10
N SER A 218 -2.49 6.69 -7.39
CA SER A 218 -1.58 5.59 -7.67
C SER A 218 -0.87 5.19 -6.37
N THR A 219 -0.14 4.07 -6.37
CA THR A 219 0.70 3.69 -5.23
C THR A 219 1.76 4.77 -4.94
N PHE A 220 2.41 5.33 -5.97
CA PHE A 220 3.48 6.31 -5.82
C PHE A 220 3.21 7.58 -6.63
N ALA A 221 3.62 8.74 -6.11
CA ALA A 221 3.54 10.03 -6.80
C ALA A 221 4.20 10.00 -8.18
N HIS A 222 5.32 9.27 -8.31
CA HIS A 222 6.02 9.06 -9.57
C HIS A 222 5.09 8.58 -10.69
N SER A 223 4.24 7.58 -10.41
CA SER A 223 3.34 6.98 -11.40
C SER A 223 2.31 7.97 -11.93
N ILE A 224 1.80 8.84 -11.06
CA ILE A 224 0.84 9.90 -11.45
C ILE A 224 1.53 10.92 -12.36
N VAL A 225 2.74 11.36 -11.97
CA VAL A 225 3.54 12.28 -12.79
C VAL A 225 3.88 11.66 -14.14
N LEU A 226 4.26 10.38 -14.17
CA LEU A 226 4.54 9.65 -15.39
C LEU A 226 3.30 9.57 -16.29
N ALA A 227 2.14 9.24 -15.71
CA ALA A 227 0.89 9.14 -16.45
C ALA A 227 0.52 10.45 -17.14
N PHE A 228 0.57 11.58 -16.44
CA PHE A 228 0.25 12.87 -17.03
C PHE A 228 1.33 13.40 -17.97
N ARG A 229 2.61 13.06 -17.76
CA ARG A 229 3.66 13.32 -18.77
C ARG A 229 3.41 12.55 -20.05
N THR A 230 2.98 11.30 -19.96
CA THR A 230 2.58 10.52 -21.13
C THR A 230 1.34 11.12 -21.78
N PHE A 231 0.36 11.57 -21.00
CA PHE A 231 -0.81 12.28 -21.52
C PHE A 231 -0.41 13.48 -22.39
N GLU A 232 0.54 14.32 -21.95
CA GLU A 232 1.05 15.45 -22.75
C GLU A 232 1.52 15.03 -24.16
N GLN A 233 1.95 13.78 -24.33
CA GLN A 233 2.47 13.25 -25.59
C GLN A 233 1.42 12.57 -26.46
N VAL A 234 0.32 12.07 -25.87
CA VAL A 234 -0.65 11.20 -26.57
C VAL A 234 -2.08 11.73 -26.52
N TRP A 235 -2.33 12.92 -25.96
CA TRP A 235 -3.68 13.45 -25.79
C TRP A 235 -4.46 13.61 -27.11
N GLU A 236 -3.78 13.92 -28.23
CA GLU A 236 -4.42 13.99 -29.55
C GLU A 236 -4.88 12.62 -30.04
N GLU A 237 -4.05 11.58 -29.83
CA GLU A 237 -4.38 10.18 -30.15
C GLU A 237 -5.58 9.72 -29.30
N LEU A 238 -5.58 10.04 -28.00
CA LEU A 238 -6.70 9.77 -27.10
C LEU A 238 -7.99 10.48 -27.57
N CYS A 239 -7.90 11.73 -28.05
CA CYS A 239 -9.06 12.43 -28.60
C CYS A 239 -9.57 11.77 -29.89
N ALA A 240 -8.68 11.30 -30.76
CA ALA A 240 -9.05 10.59 -31.98
C ALA A 240 -9.77 9.26 -31.66
N ASP A 241 -9.25 8.48 -30.71
CA ASP A 241 -9.87 7.23 -30.25
C ASP A 241 -11.29 7.47 -29.70
N ILE A 242 -11.47 8.54 -28.89
CA ILE A 242 -12.79 8.93 -28.37
C ILE A 242 -13.73 9.37 -29.50
N ARG A 243 -13.24 10.18 -30.45
CA ARG A 243 -14.06 10.70 -31.55
C ARG A 243 -14.62 9.56 -32.41
N GLU A 244 -13.73 8.68 -32.87
CA GLU A 244 -14.08 7.59 -33.79
C GLU A 244 -14.70 6.39 -33.06
N GLY A 245 -14.51 6.29 -31.74
CA GLY A 245 -14.91 5.12 -30.98
C GLY A 245 -14.06 3.89 -31.28
N ILE A 246 -12.88 4.07 -31.86
CA ILE A 246 -11.98 2.99 -32.31
C ILE A 246 -10.69 3.09 -31.51
N LEU A 247 -10.34 2.01 -30.83
CA LEU A 247 -9.12 1.97 -30.03
C LEU A 247 -7.88 1.89 -30.92
N SER A 248 -6.90 2.75 -30.66
CA SER A 248 -5.61 2.82 -31.36
C SER A 248 -4.97 1.45 -31.57
N SER A 249 -4.28 1.28 -32.70
CA SER A 249 -3.48 0.09 -33.04
C SER A 249 -2.30 -0.13 -32.10
N ARG A 250 -1.93 0.89 -31.29
CA ARG A 250 -0.97 0.77 -30.18
C ARG A 250 -1.36 -0.33 -29.19
N ILE A 251 -2.66 -0.54 -28.99
CA ILE A 251 -3.15 -1.55 -28.06
C ILE A 251 -3.24 -2.88 -28.80
N THR A 252 -2.32 -3.81 -28.54
CA THR A 252 -2.21 -5.08 -29.26
C THR A 252 -2.86 -6.24 -28.51
N PHE A 253 -3.03 -6.17 -27.19
CA PHE A 253 -3.53 -7.30 -26.40
C PHE A 253 -5.04 -7.52 -26.57
N PRO A 254 -5.50 -8.70 -27.05
CA PRO A 254 -6.91 -8.94 -27.35
C PRO A 254 -7.86 -8.76 -26.17
N SER A 255 -7.44 -9.16 -24.96
CA SER A 255 -8.25 -8.99 -23.74
C SER A 255 -8.50 -7.52 -23.42
N VAL A 256 -7.44 -6.69 -23.49
CA VAL A 256 -7.53 -5.24 -23.28
C VAL A 256 -8.40 -4.60 -24.35
N ARG A 257 -8.20 -4.96 -25.64
CA ARG A 257 -9.02 -4.45 -26.74
C ARG A 257 -10.50 -4.80 -26.55
N SER A 258 -10.81 -6.04 -26.16
CA SER A 258 -12.18 -6.50 -25.91
C SER A 258 -12.83 -5.77 -24.73
N ALA A 259 -12.09 -5.54 -23.65
CA ALA A 259 -12.58 -4.77 -22.51
C ALA A 259 -12.85 -3.31 -22.87
N MET A 260 -11.91 -2.66 -23.56
CA MET A 260 -12.04 -1.26 -23.98
C MET A 260 -13.13 -1.06 -25.03
N ALA A 261 -13.35 -2.02 -25.94
CA ALA A 261 -14.42 -1.95 -26.94
C ALA A 261 -15.83 -1.91 -26.32
N LYS A 262 -16.00 -2.38 -25.07
CA LYS A 262 -17.27 -2.27 -24.34
C LYS A 262 -17.51 -0.85 -23.80
N LEU A 263 -16.44 -0.09 -23.59
CA LEU A 263 -16.45 1.25 -23.01
C LEU A 263 -16.43 2.34 -24.08
N LEU A 264 -15.59 2.16 -25.10
CA LEU A 264 -15.33 3.15 -26.12
C LEU A 264 -16.47 3.18 -27.14
N LYS A 265 -17.15 4.32 -27.24
CA LYS A 265 -18.20 4.62 -28.21
C LYS A 265 -17.85 5.93 -28.92
N PRO A 266 -18.19 6.09 -30.22
CA PRO A 266 -17.93 7.34 -30.93
C PRO A 266 -18.55 8.53 -30.18
N ASN A 267 -17.72 9.48 -29.76
CA ASN A 267 -18.15 10.67 -29.03
C ASN A 267 -17.35 11.91 -29.47
N PRO A 268 -17.67 12.49 -30.64
CA PRO A 268 -17.00 13.68 -31.15
C PRO A 268 -17.08 14.88 -30.20
N GLU A 269 -18.20 15.06 -29.51
CA GLU A 269 -18.41 16.19 -28.59
C GLU A 269 -17.43 16.13 -27.41
N LEU A 270 -17.22 14.96 -26.82
CA LEU A 270 -16.24 14.77 -25.75
C LEU A 270 -14.81 15.00 -26.26
N ALA A 271 -14.48 14.52 -27.47
CA ALA A 271 -13.18 14.74 -28.07
C ALA A 271 -12.90 16.23 -28.33
N ASP A 272 -13.88 16.97 -28.88
CA ASP A 272 -13.79 18.41 -29.09
C ASP A 272 -13.64 19.19 -27.78
N LEU A 273 -14.37 18.77 -26.73
CA LEU A 273 -14.26 19.34 -25.39
C LEU A 273 -12.85 19.15 -24.81
N ILE A 274 -12.32 17.92 -24.83
CA ILE A 274 -10.98 17.62 -24.31
C ILE A 274 -9.93 18.39 -25.11
N HIS A 275 -10.05 18.41 -26.44
CA HIS A 275 -9.13 19.14 -27.30
C HIS A 275 -9.11 20.64 -26.96
N LYS A 276 -10.30 21.27 -26.83
CA LYS A 276 -10.42 22.67 -26.42
C LYS A 276 -9.79 22.94 -25.05
N LYS A 277 -9.97 22.04 -24.10
CA LYS A 277 -9.37 22.14 -22.76
C LYS A 277 -7.85 22.07 -22.83
N CYS A 278 -7.31 21.06 -23.51
CA CYS A 278 -5.87 20.87 -23.67
C CYS A 278 -5.19 22.06 -24.37
N THR A 279 -5.80 22.62 -25.43
CA THR A 279 -5.22 23.77 -26.15
C THR A 279 -5.33 25.08 -25.39
N ALA A 280 -6.30 25.22 -24.47
CA ALA A 280 -6.44 26.40 -23.63
C ALA A 280 -5.44 26.41 -22.46
N LEU A 281 -4.89 25.26 -22.07
CA LEU A 281 -3.93 25.16 -20.97
C LEU A 281 -2.58 25.75 -21.36
N SER A 282 -2.06 26.62 -20.50
CA SER A 282 -0.70 27.12 -20.62
C SER A 282 0.26 26.21 -19.86
N ASN A 283 1.20 25.58 -20.58
CA ASN A 283 2.22 24.70 -20.01
C ASN A 283 1.65 23.56 -19.13
N TRP A 284 0.43 23.07 -19.40
CA TRP A 284 -0.20 21.97 -18.64
C TRP A 284 -0.42 22.23 -17.13
N TYR A 285 -0.39 23.49 -16.70
CA TYR A 285 -0.67 23.82 -15.30
C TYR A 285 -2.14 23.59 -14.98
N GLY A 286 -2.46 22.90 -13.87
CA GLY A 286 -3.85 22.60 -13.50
C GLY A 286 -4.55 21.61 -14.45
N LEU A 287 -3.79 20.79 -15.16
CA LEU A 287 -4.32 19.80 -16.11
C LEU A 287 -5.38 18.88 -15.49
N ILE A 288 -5.14 18.38 -14.28
CA ILE A 288 -6.02 17.40 -13.61
C ILE A 288 -7.42 17.97 -13.35
N PRO A 289 -7.58 19.11 -12.64
CA PRO A 289 -8.90 19.68 -12.42
C PRO A 289 -9.57 20.15 -13.71
N GLU A 290 -8.80 20.55 -14.73
CA GLU A 290 -9.36 20.97 -16.01
C GLU A 290 -10.02 19.79 -16.77
N LEU A 291 -9.37 18.62 -16.78
CA LEU A 291 -9.91 17.40 -17.39
C LEU A 291 -11.02 16.78 -16.54
N PHE A 292 -10.84 16.73 -15.22
CA PHE A 292 -11.69 16.00 -14.28
C PHE A 292 -12.34 16.99 -13.28
N PRO A 293 -13.48 17.59 -13.63
CA PRO A 293 -14.03 18.73 -12.89
C PRO A 293 -14.53 18.38 -11.49
N ASN A 294 -14.82 17.10 -11.23
CA ASN A 294 -15.37 16.62 -9.96
C ASN A 294 -14.32 16.01 -9.02
N VAL A 295 -13.05 16.01 -9.41
CA VAL A 295 -11.95 15.50 -8.59
C VAL A 295 -11.80 16.31 -7.31
N LYS A 296 -11.64 15.63 -6.18
CA LYS A 296 -11.53 16.23 -4.85
C LYS A 296 -10.10 16.33 -4.36
N TYR A 297 -9.28 15.34 -4.70
CA TYR A 297 -7.88 15.26 -4.28
C TYR A 297 -7.10 14.28 -5.16
N ILE A 298 -5.78 14.34 -5.02
CA ILE A 298 -4.84 13.37 -5.56
C ILE A 298 -4.24 12.56 -4.42
N TYR A 299 -4.20 11.23 -4.57
CA TYR A 299 -3.80 10.31 -3.51
C TYR A 299 -2.68 9.35 -3.93
N GLY A 300 -1.69 9.17 -3.08
CA GLY A 300 -0.60 8.21 -3.29
C GLY A 300 0.55 8.45 -2.32
N ILE A 301 1.54 7.55 -2.31
CA ILE A 301 2.74 7.76 -1.48
C ILE A 301 3.53 8.94 -2.04
N MET A 302 3.73 9.95 -1.19
CA MET A 302 4.31 11.23 -1.54
C MET A 302 5.48 11.65 -0.65
N THR A 303 5.77 10.90 0.40
CA THR A 303 6.88 11.13 1.34
C THR A 303 8.18 10.46 0.92
N GLY A 304 9.29 10.87 1.53
CA GLY A 304 10.59 10.23 1.36
C GLY A 304 11.11 10.36 -0.07
N SER A 305 11.45 9.24 -0.72
CA SER A 305 11.98 9.26 -2.09
C SER A 305 10.99 9.79 -3.15
N MET A 306 9.72 9.99 -2.78
CA MET A 306 8.69 10.53 -3.67
C MET A 306 8.60 12.07 -3.65
N GLU A 307 9.21 12.74 -2.68
CA GLU A 307 9.18 14.21 -2.55
C GLU A 307 9.67 14.97 -3.80
N PRO A 308 10.72 14.52 -4.52
CA PRO A 308 11.17 15.21 -5.73
C PRO A 308 10.10 15.32 -6.83
N TYR A 309 9.09 14.45 -6.82
CA TYR A 309 7.99 14.49 -7.80
C TYR A 309 6.90 15.51 -7.45
N LEU A 310 6.84 15.98 -6.20
CA LEU A 310 5.78 16.87 -5.72
C LEU A 310 5.69 18.17 -6.49
N LYS A 311 6.82 18.75 -6.91
CA LYS A 311 6.82 19.98 -7.73
C LYS A 311 6.04 19.80 -9.03
N LYS A 312 6.31 18.72 -9.78
CA LYS A 312 5.61 18.46 -11.05
C LYS A 312 4.19 17.94 -10.80
N LEU A 313 3.94 17.24 -9.69
CA LEU A 313 2.59 16.81 -9.34
C LEU A 313 1.69 18.01 -9.00
N ARG A 314 2.15 18.95 -8.16
CA ARG A 314 1.46 20.22 -7.87
C ARG A 314 1.18 21.03 -9.13
N HIS A 315 2.13 21.03 -10.07
CA HIS A 315 1.93 21.68 -11.37
C HIS A 315 0.71 21.12 -12.11
N TYR A 316 0.53 19.80 -12.15
CA TYR A 316 -0.67 19.19 -12.75
C TYR A 316 -1.94 19.34 -11.90
N ALA A 317 -1.77 19.32 -10.58
CA ALA A 317 -2.85 19.40 -9.60
C ALA A 317 -3.51 20.79 -9.55
N GLY A 318 -2.76 21.86 -9.83
CA GLY A 318 -3.20 23.22 -9.54
C GLY A 318 -3.46 23.39 -8.05
N ASP A 319 -4.67 23.79 -7.69
CA ASP A 319 -5.09 23.98 -6.30
C ASP A 319 -5.65 22.71 -5.63
N LEU A 320 -5.65 21.56 -6.33
CA LEU A 320 -6.12 20.32 -5.74
C LEU A 320 -5.22 19.85 -4.58
N PRO A 321 -5.81 19.41 -3.46
CA PRO A 321 -5.06 18.87 -2.34
C PRO A 321 -4.34 17.57 -2.72
N LEU A 322 -3.09 17.48 -2.26
CA LEU A 322 -2.22 16.31 -2.40
C LEU A 322 -2.20 15.56 -1.08
N LEU A 323 -2.72 14.33 -1.07
CA LEU A 323 -2.90 13.55 0.14
C LEU A 323 -1.94 12.36 0.12
N SER A 324 -1.01 12.31 1.08
CA SER A 324 -0.08 11.18 1.19
C SER A 324 -0.82 9.93 1.66
N ALA A 325 -0.57 8.82 0.97
CA ALA A 325 -1.12 7.51 1.30
C ALA A 325 -0.40 6.86 2.48
N ASP A 326 -0.95 5.72 2.91
CA ASP A 326 -0.57 5.00 4.12
C ASP A 326 0.89 4.51 4.12
N TYR A 327 1.40 4.20 5.32
CA TYR A 327 2.75 3.72 5.54
C TYR A 327 2.76 2.19 5.73
N GLY A 328 3.58 1.52 4.92
CA GLY A 328 3.70 0.07 4.93
C GLY A 328 4.80 -0.44 4.02
N SER A 329 4.97 -1.75 4.03
CA SER A 329 5.96 -2.48 3.23
C SER A 329 5.38 -3.81 2.75
N SER A 330 6.17 -4.61 2.01
CA SER A 330 5.75 -5.95 1.60
C SER A 330 5.58 -6.89 2.80
N GLU A 331 6.25 -6.58 3.92
CA GLU A 331 6.20 -7.25 5.20
C GLU A 331 4.85 -7.11 5.90
N GLY A 332 4.15 -6.00 5.64
CA GLY A 332 2.92 -5.64 6.31
C GLY A 332 2.74 -4.13 6.32
N TRP A 333 1.49 -3.71 6.48
CA TRP A 333 1.16 -2.31 6.68
C TRP A 333 1.36 -1.91 8.14
N ILE A 334 1.65 -0.63 8.36
CA ILE A 334 2.10 -0.13 9.66
C ILE A 334 1.16 0.97 10.17
N GLY A 335 0.95 2.02 9.39
CA GLY A 335 0.23 3.19 9.85
C GLY A 335 -0.62 3.86 8.78
N ALA A 336 -1.72 4.46 9.22
CA ALA A 336 -2.64 5.22 8.38
C ALA A 336 -2.37 6.72 8.49
N ASN A 337 -2.59 7.45 7.40
CA ASN A 337 -2.60 8.91 7.46
C ASN A 337 -3.96 9.41 8.01
N ILE A 338 -3.98 9.82 9.28
CA ILE A 338 -5.18 10.33 9.95
C ILE A 338 -5.31 11.86 9.89
N ASN A 339 -4.30 12.55 9.33
CA ASN A 339 -4.24 14.00 9.20
C ASN A 339 -4.15 14.40 7.72
N PRO A 340 -5.20 14.15 6.92
CA PRO A 340 -5.16 14.35 5.47
C PRO A 340 -4.96 15.82 5.08
N ASN A 341 -5.27 16.78 5.94
CA ASN A 341 -5.08 18.20 5.66
C ASN A 341 -3.61 18.65 5.67
N LEU A 342 -2.69 17.83 6.19
CA LEU A 342 -1.28 18.17 6.21
C LEU A 342 -0.67 18.02 4.81
N PRO A 343 0.25 18.94 4.42
CA PRO A 343 0.97 18.78 3.17
C PRO A 343 1.82 17.50 3.21
N PRO A 344 2.13 16.89 2.05
CA PRO A 344 2.92 15.67 2.01
C PRO A 344 4.26 15.73 2.77
N GLU A 345 4.94 16.88 2.77
CA GLU A 345 6.21 17.11 3.46
C GLU A 345 6.09 17.09 5.00
N SER A 346 4.87 17.18 5.52
CA SER A 346 4.57 17.12 6.96
C SER A 346 3.61 15.97 7.28
N ALA A 347 3.46 15.00 6.37
CA ALA A 347 2.59 13.86 6.59
C ALA A 347 3.09 13.02 7.76
N SER A 348 2.14 12.64 8.62
CA SER A 348 2.36 11.79 9.78
C SER A 348 1.48 10.54 9.66
N TYR A 349 2.01 9.38 10.03
CA TYR A 349 1.28 8.12 9.99
C TYR A 349 1.07 7.59 11.39
N ALA A 350 -0.19 7.41 11.79
CA ALA A 350 -0.52 6.81 13.07
C ALA A 350 -0.49 5.30 12.94
N VAL A 351 0.36 4.64 13.72
CA VAL A 351 0.47 3.17 13.76
C VAL A 351 -0.85 2.58 14.27
N LEU A 352 -1.38 1.56 13.59
CA LEU A 352 -2.54 0.82 14.09
C LEU A 352 -2.05 -0.26 15.06
N PRO A 353 -2.36 -0.20 16.36
CA PRO A 353 -1.76 -1.12 17.33
C PRO A 353 -2.32 -2.55 17.25
N ASN A 354 -3.35 -2.83 16.45
CA ASN A 354 -3.99 -4.15 16.38
C ASN A 354 -3.59 -5.00 15.15
N ILE A 355 -2.84 -4.44 14.20
CA ILE A 355 -2.50 -5.13 12.95
C ILE A 355 -1.16 -5.87 12.99
N GLY A 356 -0.38 -5.62 14.03
CA GLY A 356 0.93 -6.20 14.27
C GLY A 356 1.46 -5.73 15.62
N TYR A 357 2.45 -6.43 16.17
CA TYR A 357 3.17 -5.98 17.36
C TYR A 357 4.42 -5.22 16.92
N PHE A 358 4.55 -3.97 17.37
CA PHE A 358 5.54 -3.00 16.92
C PHE A 358 6.51 -2.63 18.02
N GLU A 359 7.79 -2.71 17.70
CA GLU A 359 8.89 -2.27 18.53
C GLU A 359 9.81 -1.33 17.75
N PHE A 360 10.65 -0.59 18.44
CA PHE A 360 11.41 0.51 17.88
C PHE A 360 12.84 0.50 18.41
N ILE A 361 13.83 0.43 17.53
CA ILE A 361 15.26 0.55 17.89
C ILE A 361 15.65 2.03 17.82
N PRO A 362 16.10 2.67 18.91
CA PRO A 362 16.60 4.04 18.86
C PRO A 362 17.84 4.15 17.96
N LEU A 363 17.88 5.15 17.05
CA LEU A 363 19.03 5.37 16.17
C LEU A 363 20.14 6.23 16.81
N ASN A 364 19.80 7.05 17.81
CA ASN A 364 20.73 8.01 18.43
C ASN A 364 21.39 7.51 19.73
N GLU A 365 21.06 6.31 20.22
CA GLU A 365 21.75 5.69 21.35
C GLU A 365 23.09 5.10 20.88
N ASN A 366 24.09 5.96 20.63
CA ASN A 366 25.55 5.71 20.81
C ASN A 366 26.43 6.75 20.07
N VAL A 367 26.70 7.91 20.70
CA VAL A 367 28.02 8.58 20.55
C VAL A 367 28.51 9.20 21.87
N GLU A 368 27.65 9.73 22.75
CA GLU A 368 28.14 10.62 23.83
C GLU A 368 28.12 10.06 25.27
N GLU A 369 27.31 9.05 25.62
CA GLU A 369 27.19 8.60 27.01
C GLU A 369 28.18 7.50 27.46
N HIS A 370 29.06 7.01 26.58
CA HIS A 370 30.04 5.97 26.93
C HIS A 370 31.47 6.47 27.24
N VAL A 371 31.70 7.78 27.37
CA VAL A 371 33.07 8.31 27.59
C VAL A 371 33.44 8.52 29.07
N GLN A 372 32.52 8.39 30.04
CA GLN A 372 32.83 8.79 31.42
C GLN A 372 32.90 7.72 32.50
N ASP A 373 32.57 6.46 32.26
CA ASP A 373 32.79 5.41 33.27
C ASP A 373 33.76 4.30 32.85
N LYS A 374 34.81 4.22 33.68
CA LYS A 374 36.10 3.57 33.48
C LYS A 374 36.06 2.04 33.57
N VAL A 375 36.87 1.43 32.69
CA VAL A 375 37.83 0.35 32.97
C VAL A 375 37.23 -0.89 33.67
N ASN A 376 36.62 -1.75 32.86
CA ASN A 376 36.47 -3.22 32.98
C ASN A 376 35.07 -3.66 32.54
N ALA A 377 34.82 -3.61 31.23
CA ALA A 377 33.77 -4.43 30.63
C ALA A 377 34.24 -4.78 29.22
N SER A 378 34.17 -6.08 28.91
CA SER A 378 34.35 -6.63 27.57
C SER A 378 33.60 -5.80 26.52
N PHE A 379 34.20 -5.67 25.34
CA PHE A 379 33.55 -5.28 24.08
C PHE A 379 32.42 -6.29 23.71
N LEU A 380 31.41 -6.43 24.56
CA LEU A 380 30.14 -7.02 24.19
C LEU A 380 29.35 -5.89 23.57
N SER A 381 29.26 -5.90 22.25
CA SER A 381 28.23 -5.20 21.49
C SER A 381 26.89 -5.43 22.19
N ALA A 382 26.41 -4.44 22.94
CA ALA A 382 25.07 -4.52 23.51
C ALA A 382 24.11 -4.61 22.33
N GLU A 383 23.33 -5.70 22.26
CA GLU A 383 22.24 -5.80 21.30
C GLU A 383 21.35 -4.57 21.45
N PRO A 384 20.92 -3.93 20.34
CA PRO A 384 20.04 -2.78 20.41
C PRO A 384 18.79 -3.18 21.20
N LYS A 385 18.41 -2.36 22.19
CA LYS A 385 17.23 -2.63 23.03
C LYS A 385 16.01 -1.97 22.42
N PRO A 386 15.05 -2.74 21.86
CA PRO A 386 13.85 -2.15 21.31
C PRO A 386 12.94 -1.63 22.42
N VAL A 387 12.31 -0.49 22.17
CA VAL A 387 11.23 0.07 22.98
C VAL A 387 9.88 -0.24 22.32
N GLY A 388 8.82 -0.41 23.11
CA GLY A 388 7.47 -0.65 22.60
C GLY A 388 6.84 0.60 21.98
N LEU A 389 5.74 0.40 21.24
CA LEU A 389 5.00 1.47 20.55
C LEU A 389 4.67 2.70 21.42
N THR A 390 4.35 2.51 22.70
CA THR A 390 3.99 3.59 23.63
C THR A 390 5.17 4.20 24.38
N GLU A 391 6.38 3.69 24.16
CA GLU A 391 7.60 4.10 24.88
C GLU A 391 8.49 5.02 24.02
N VAL A 392 8.12 5.23 22.76
CA VAL A 392 8.82 6.16 21.84
C VAL A 392 8.68 7.60 22.32
N LYS A 393 9.69 8.43 22.03
CA LYS A 393 9.75 9.83 22.43
C LYS A 393 9.60 10.75 21.21
N VAL A 394 8.85 11.84 21.40
CA VAL A 394 8.66 12.86 20.35
C VAL A 394 10.00 13.50 20.00
N GLY A 395 10.33 13.54 18.70
CA GLY A 395 11.55 14.14 18.19
C GLY A 395 12.74 13.19 18.08
N GLU A 396 12.61 11.95 18.56
CA GLU A 396 13.63 10.92 18.42
C GLU A 396 13.43 10.08 17.15
N GLU A 397 14.52 9.53 16.63
CA GLU A 397 14.52 8.69 15.43
C GLU A 397 14.67 7.21 15.81
N TYR A 398 13.85 6.37 15.16
CA TYR A 398 13.80 4.95 15.42
C TYR A 398 13.75 4.15 14.13
N GLU A 399 14.33 2.95 14.17
CA GLU A 399 14.05 1.89 13.21
C GLU A 399 12.91 1.02 13.72
N ILE A 400 11.96 0.69 12.85
CA ILE A 400 10.76 -0.08 13.21
C ILE A 400 10.99 -1.59 13.08
N ILE A 401 10.52 -2.33 14.07
CA ILE A 401 10.44 -3.79 14.10
C ILE A 401 8.96 -4.17 14.10
N MET A 402 8.61 -5.20 13.33
CA MET A 402 7.26 -5.71 13.29
C MET A 402 7.24 -7.22 13.48
N THR A 403 6.44 -7.63 14.46
CA THR A 403 5.96 -8.99 14.61
C THR A 403 4.55 -9.08 14.02
N SER A 404 4.39 -9.91 12.98
CA SER A 404 3.15 -10.01 12.20
C SER A 404 2.49 -11.38 12.31
N PHE A 405 1.19 -11.42 12.03
CA PHE A 405 0.41 -12.66 12.00
C PHE A 405 0.90 -13.71 11.00
N ALA A 406 1.51 -13.29 9.89
CA ALA A 406 2.08 -14.18 8.87
C ALA A 406 3.43 -14.82 9.29
N GLY A 407 3.78 -14.80 10.57
CA GLY A 407 4.92 -15.54 11.10
C GLY A 407 6.26 -14.83 10.92
N ARG A 408 6.23 -13.50 10.81
CA ARG A 408 7.44 -12.68 10.69
C ARG A 408 7.71 -12.00 12.02
N PHE A 409 8.90 -12.23 12.57
CA PHE A 409 9.39 -11.69 13.84
C PHE A 409 10.63 -10.80 13.60
N VAL A 410 10.55 -9.88 12.63
CA VAL A 410 11.74 -9.30 11.96
C VAL A 410 11.74 -7.77 12.01
N GLN A 411 12.93 -7.19 12.00
CA GLN A 411 13.23 -5.81 11.60
C GLN A 411 12.69 -5.50 10.19
N VAL A 412 11.97 -4.38 10.01
CA VAL A 412 11.24 -4.06 8.76
C VAL A 412 12.09 -3.22 7.81
#